data_AF-A0A382CLF4-F1
#
_entry.id   AF-A0A382CLF4-F1
#
_cell.length_a   1.000
_cell.length_b   1.000
_cell.length_c   1.000
_cell.angle_alpha   90.00
_cell.angle_beta   90.00
_cell.angle_gamma   90.00
#
_symmetry.space_group_name_H-M   'P 1'
#
loop_
_entity.id
_entity.type
_entity.pdbx_description
1 polymer ?
#
loop_
_entity_poly.entity_id
_entity_poly.type
_entity_poly.pdbx_seq_one_letter_code
_entity_poly.pdbx_strand_id
1 'polypeptide(L)'
;VFVFDQLRSKDIPIRVMTAFILCCMLLLTVNLWRLQVASGEDYRVRQENQSVRAVRLPATRGRILDSNQQPLAVNRLRFDVHMYIDELRPLFYTHYMRLKDGRKLRRAEQDELGRTARYQVVSNLTMQVSLRLGQPLVLDEEKFHTHYYKRRYTPMAVMQDLSPAQVA
;
A
#
# COMPACT_ATOMS: atom_id res chain seq x y z
N VAL A 1 -21.51 36.38 -2.51
CA VAL A 1 -22.15 37.66 -2.12
C VAL A 1 -21.68 38.83 -2.99
N PHE A 2 -20.37 39.00 -3.24
CA PHE A 2 -19.82 40.09 -4.09
C PHE A 2 -20.32 40.17 -5.55
N VAL A 3 -20.60 39.03 -6.21
CA VAL A 3 -21.01 39.03 -7.63
C VAL A 3 -22.40 39.63 -7.84
N PHE A 4 -23.33 39.39 -6.92
CA PHE A 4 -24.70 39.93 -6.98
C PHE A 4 -24.73 41.45 -6.72
N ASP A 5 -23.77 41.95 -5.92
CA ASP A 5 -23.65 43.38 -5.62
C ASP A 5 -23.14 44.18 -6.84
N GLN A 6 -22.18 43.62 -7.58
CA GLN A 6 -21.68 44.20 -8.84
C GLN A 6 -22.73 44.26 -9.96
N LEU A 7 -23.68 43.32 -9.99
CA LEU A 7 -24.81 43.34 -10.95
C LEU A 7 -25.82 44.46 -10.67
N ARG A 8 -25.87 44.95 -9.43
CA ARG A 8 -26.78 46.02 -8.97
C ARG A 8 -26.13 47.43 -9.01
N SER A 9 -24.82 47.51 -9.28
CA SER A 9 -24.11 48.77 -9.49
C SER A 9 -24.73 49.60 -10.63
N LYS A 10 -24.76 50.92 -10.46
CA LYS A 10 -25.20 51.88 -11.51
C LYS A 10 -24.23 51.96 -12.67
N ASP A 11 -22.97 51.52 -12.49
CA ASP A 11 -21.92 51.62 -13.49
C ASP A 11 -22.09 50.53 -14.56
N ILE A 12 -22.60 50.94 -15.72
CA ILE A 12 -22.80 50.11 -16.91
C ILE A 12 -21.56 49.25 -17.26
N PRO A 13 -20.30 49.76 -17.26
CA PRO A 13 -19.15 48.95 -17.67
C PRO A 13 -18.87 47.77 -16.72
N ILE A 14 -19.06 47.94 -15.41
CA ILE A 14 -18.83 46.89 -14.41
C ILE A 14 -19.85 45.77 -14.61
N ARG A 15 -21.12 46.11 -14.80
CA ARG A 15 -22.20 45.13 -15.03
C ARG A 15 -21.97 44.28 -16.28
N VAL A 16 -21.50 44.90 -17.37
CA VAL A 16 -21.20 44.19 -18.63
C VAL A 16 -20.04 43.21 -18.42
N MET A 17 -18.97 43.63 -17.74
CA MET A 17 -17.83 42.77 -17.45
C MET A 17 -18.21 41.58 -16.54
N THR A 18 -18.98 41.83 -15.47
CA THR A 18 -19.46 40.76 -14.58
C THR A 18 -20.36 39.78 -15.32
N ALA A 19 -21.26 40.25 -16.20
CA ALA A 19 -22.10 39.39 -17.02
C ALA A 19 -21.28 38.55 -18.01
N PHE A 20 -20.24 39.13 -18.62
CA PHE A 20 -19.33 38.41 -19.52
C PHE A 20 -18.58 37.29 -18.77
N ILE A 21 -18.00 37.59 -17.60
CA ILE A 21 -17.29 36.59 -16.78
C ILE A 21 -18.23 35.46 -16.36
N LEU A 22 -19.47 35.78 -15.94
CA LEU A 22 -20.47 34.79 -15.58
C LEU A 22 -20.85 33.89 -16.77
N CYS A 23 -20.99 34.46 -17.96
CA CYS A 23 -21.24 33.71 -19.18
C CYS A 23 -20.09 32.72 -19.46
N CYS A 24 -18.84 33.18 -19.41
CA CYS A 24 -17.66 32.33 -19.58
C CYS A 24 -17.59 31.21 -18.54
N MET A 25 -17.86 31.53 -17.27
CA MET A 25 -17.90 30.53 -16.18
C MET A 25 -18.97 29.46 -16.44
N LEU A 26 -20.17 29.87 -16.84
CA LEU A 26 -21.25 28.95 -17.15
C LEU A 26 -20.89 28.04 -18.34
N LEU A 27 -20.26 28.59 -19.37
CA LEU A 27 -19.76 27.84 -20.54
C LEU A 27 -18.72 26.78 -20.13
N LEU A 28 -17.80 27.13 -19.22
CA LEU A 28 -16.84 26.18 -18.67
C LEU A 28 -17.51 25.08 -17.83
N THR A 29 -18.49 25.43 -16.98
CA THR A 29 -19.24 24.46 -16.19
C THR A 29 -19.98 23.45 -17.07
N VAL A 30 -20.62 23.90 -18.14
CA VAL A 30 -21.32 23.01 -19.09
C VAL A 30 -20.33 22.07 -19.80
N ASN A 31 -19.19 22.58 -20.26
CA ASN A 31 -18.15 21.74 -20.86
C ASN A 31 -17.59 20.71 -19.87
N LEU A 32 -17.38 21.12 -18.62
CA LEU A 32 -16.87 20.24 -17.58
C LEU A 32 -17.89 19.14 -17.25
N TRP A 33 -19.17 19.48 -17.14
CA TRP A 33 -20.25 18.51 -16.96
C TRP A 33 -20.25 17.49 -18.10
N ARG A 34 -20.11 17.96 -19.35
CA ARG A 34 -20.04 17.05 -20.51
C ARG A 34 -18.85 16.10 -20.41
N LEU A 35 -17.66 16.61 -20.08
CA LEU A 35 -16.45 15.78 -20.00
C LEU A 35 -16.50 14.78 -18.84
N GLN A 36 -16.99 15.21 -17.68
CA GLN A 36 -16.98 14.41 -16.45
C GLN A 36 -18.17 13.45 -16.36
N VAL A 37 -19.39 13.91 -16.68
CA VAL A 37 -20.63 13.15 -16.47
C VAL A 37 -21.01 12.37 -17.72
N ALA A 38 -21.00 13.01 -18.91
CA ALA A 38 -21.44 12.34 -20.14
C ALA A 38 -20.38 11.39 -20.71
N SER A 39 -19.09 11.67 -20.50
CA SER A 39 -17.98 10.83 -21.00
C SER A 39 -17.21 10.10 -19.88
N GLY A 40 -17.65 10.21 -18.63
CA GLY A 40 -16.93 9.64 -17.48
C GLY A 40 -16.75 8.12 -17.57
N GLU A 41 -17.73 7.40 -18.11
CA GLU A 41 -17.67 5.95 -18.27
C GLU A 41 -16.61 5.51 -19.30
N ASP A 42 -16.51 6.22 -20.43
CA ASP A 42 -15.49 5.95 -21.46
C ASP A 42 -14.07 6.17 -20.92
N TYR A 43 -13.87 7.23 -20.13
CA TYR A 43 -12.58 7.50 -19.50
C TYR A 43 -12.24 6.50 -18.39
N ARG A 44 -13.24 6.01 -17.65
CA ARG A 44 -13.05 4.94 -16.66
C ARG A 44 -12.58 3.65 -17.32
N VAL A 45 -13.21 3.24 -18.42
CA VAL A 45 -12.81 2.05 -19.19
C VAL A 45 -11.40 2.20 -19.77
N ARG A 46 -11.03 3.39 -20.26
CA ARG A 46 -9.67 3.67 -20.74
C ARG A 46 -8.63 3.62 -19.60
N GLN A 47 -8.98 4.10 -18.41
CA GLN A 47 -8.10 4.02 -17.23
C GLN A 47 -7.90 2.57 -16.77
N GLU A 48 -8.97 1.77 -16.77
CA GLU A 48 -8.89 0.32 -16.47
C GLU A 48 -7.97 -0.38 -17.49
N ASN A 49 -8.16 -0.13 -18.79
CA ASN A 49 -7.34 -0.72 -19.84
C ASN A 49 -5.88 -0.25 -19.84
N GLN A 50 -5.59 0.98 -19.40
CA GLN A 50 -4.22 1.50 -19.26
C GLN A 50 -3.37 0.70 -18.25
N SER A 51 -4.01 -0.06 -17.36
CA SER A 51 -3.35 -0.92 -16.38
C SER A 51 -3.14 -2.37 -16.85
N VAL A 52 -3.58 -2.72 -18.07
CA VAL A 52 -3.44 -4.07 -18.60
C VAL A 52 -2.00 -4.30 -19.07
N ARG A 53 -1.23 -5.00 -18.26
CA ARG A 53 0.13 -5.46 -18.60
C ARG A 53 0.10 -6.95 -18.91
N ALA A 54 0.52 -7.32 -20.12
CA ALA A 54 0.77 -8.73 -20.44
C ALA A 54 1.94 -9.25 -19.58
N VAL A 55 1.66 -10.16 -18.65
CA VAL A 55 2.67 -10.86 -17.86
C VAL A 55 2.96 -12.19 -18.54
N ARG A 56 4.24 -12.44 -18.87
CA ARG A 56 4.66 -13.73 -19.42
C ARG A 56 4.54 -14.80 -18.33
N LEU A 57 3.69 -15.79 -18.53
CA LEU A 57 3.66 -16.99 -17.70
C LEU A 57 4.85 -17.87 -18.10
N PRO A 58 5.84 -18.09 -17.22
CA PRO A 58 6.96 -18.96 -17.53
C PRO A 58 6.48 -20.41 -17.66
N ALA A 59 7.00 -21.14 -18.65
CA ALA A 59 6.73 -22.56 -18.79
C ALA A 59 7.35 -23.33 -17.59
N THR A 60 6.62 -24.31 -17.07
CA THR A 60 7.15 -25.20 -16.02
C THR A 60 8.27 -26.06 -16.59
N ARG A 61 9.37 -26.20 -15.84
CA ARG A 61 10.48 -27.10 -16.21
C ARG A 61 10.01 -28.56 -16.23
N GLY A 62 10.46 -29.33 -17.22
CA GLY A 62 10.20 -30.77 -17.31
C GLY A 62 10.73 -31.54 -16.10
N ARG A 63 10.06 -32.65 -15.76
CA ARG A 63 10.48 -33.55 -14.68
C ARG A 63 11.69 -34.37 -15.12
N ILE A 64 12.70 -34.48 -14.26
CA ILE A 64 13.84 -35.37 -14.49
C ILE A 64 13.54 -36.67 -13.76
N LEU A 65 13.51 -37.77 -14.50
CA LEU A 65 13.23 -39.11 -13.99
C LEU A 65 14.48 -39.99 -14.19
N ASP A 66 14.69 -40.94 -13.29
CA ASP A 66 15.62 -42.05 -13.50
C ASP A 66 15.07 -43.05 -14.55
N SER A 67 15.91 -43.98 -14.99
CA SER A 67 15.59 -45.15 -15.82
C SER A 67 14.35 -45.92 -15.35
N ASN A 68 14.12 -45.99 -14.03
CA ASN A 68 12.94 -46.62 -13.42
C ASN A 68 11.71 -45.68 -13.32
N GLN A 69 11.71 -44.54 -14.02
CA GLN A 69 10.70 -43.48 -13.97
C GLN A 69 10.53 -42.80 -12.60
N GLN A 70 11.47 -42.99 -11.67
CA GLN A 70 11.44 -42.33 -10.37
C GLN A 70 11.86 -40.86 -10.48
N PRO A 71 11.11 -39.90 -9.91
CA PRO A 71 11.43 -38.49 -10.03
C PRO A 71 12.67 -38.11 -9.22
N LEU A 72 13.70 -37.60 -9.89
CA LEU A 72 14.92 -37.02 -9.28
C LEU A 72 14.80 -35.51 -9.09
N ALA A 73 14.14 -34.81 -10.01
CA ALA A 73 13.89 -33.39 -9.89
C ALA A 73 12.51 -33.03 -10.46
N VAL A 74 11.69 -32.36 -9.64
CA VAL A 74 10.35 -31.91 -9.99
C VAL A 74 10.13 -30.47 -9.52
N ASN A 75 9.26 -29.75 -10.21
CA ASN A 75 8.78 -28.47 -9.71
C ASN A 75 7.76 -28.72 -8.60
N ARG A 76 7.84 -27.96 -7.50
CA ARG A 76 6.88 -28.01 -6.39
C ARG A 76 6.42 -26.60 -6.06
N LEU A 77 5.15 -26.48 -5.66
CA LEU A 77 4.66 -25.23 -5.09
C LEU A 77 5.38 -24.98 -3.76
N ARG A 78 5.69 -23.71 -3.52
CA ARG A 78 6.28 -23.22 -2.27
C ARG A 78 5.53 -21.96 -1.87
N PHE A 79 5.01 -21.94 -0.65
CA PHE A 79 4.30 -20.81 -0.10
C PHE A 79 5.12 -20.19 1.03
N ASP A 80 5.39 -18.89 0.94
CA ASP A 80 6.18 -18.14 1.90
C ASP A 80 5.37 -16.93 2.38
N VAL A 81 5.45 -16.58 3.67
CA VAL A 81 4.91 -15.32 4.20
C VAL A 81 6.01 -14.27 4.24
N HIS A 82 5.76 -13.17 3.53
CA HIS A 82 6.63 -12.03 3.45
C HIS A 82 5.97 -10.80 4.08
N MET A 83 6.74 -10.05 4.86
CA MET A 83 6.27 -8.83 5.51
C MET A 83 6.99 -7.61 4.93
N TYR A 84 6.20 -6.67 4.41
CA TYR A 84 6.68 -5.41 3.87
C TYR A 84 6.86 -4.40 5.00
N ILE A 85 8.10 -4.28 5.48
CA ILE A 85 8.44 -3.43 6.64
C ILE A 85 8.09 -1.95 6.40
N ASP A 86 8.18 -1.50 5.15
CA ASP A 86 7.88 -0.12 4.77
C ASP A 86 6.40 0.25 4.94
N GLU A 87 5.50 -0.71 4.75
CA GLU A 87 4.05 -0.55 4.95
C GLU A 87 3.67 -0.49 6.44
N LEU A 88 4.53 -1.02 7.33
CA LEU A 88 4.28 -1.05 8.77
C LEU A 88 4.67 0.25 9.49
N ARG A 89 5.22 1.25 8.78
CA ARG A 89 5.63 2.54 9.37
C ARG A 89 4.53 3.21 10.22
N PRO A 90 3.25 3.25 9.80
CA PRO A 90 2.19 3.82 10.63
C PRO A 90 1.97 3.02 11.93
N LEU A 91 2.07 1.69 11.87
CA LEU A 91 1.92 0.82 13.04
C LEU A 91 3.09 0.98 14.01
N PHE A 92 4.31 1.16 13.51
CA PHE A 92 5.47 1.45 14.34
C PHE A 92 5.33 2.78 15.08
N TYR A 93 4.89 3.83 14.38
CA TYR A 93 4.70 5.15 14.97
C TYR A 93 3.62 5.13 16.05
N THR A 94 2.46 4.54 15.76
CA THR A 94 1.34 4.47 16.71
C THR A 94 1.69 3.66 17.95
N HIS A 95 2.36 2.51 17.79
CA HIS A 95 2.80 1.70 18.91
C HIS A 95 3.90 2.39 19.72
N TYR A 96 4.85 3.07 19.05
CA TYR A 96 5.86 3.89 19.72
C TYR A 96 5.24 5.00 20.56
N MET A 97 4.26 5.75 20.02
CA MET A 97 3.61 6.83 20.75
C MET A 97 2.81 6.31 21.96
N ARG A 98 2.15 5.16 21.81
CA ARG A 98 1.50 4.47 22.93
C ARG A 98 2.49 4.09 24.02
N LEU A 99 3.63 3.49 23.65
CA LEU A 99 4.67 3.13 24.62
C LEU A 99 5.33 4.36 25.25
N LYS A 100 5.48 5.45 24.50
CA LYS A 100 6.06 6.71 25.01
C LYS A 100 5.17 7.34 26.07
N ASP A 101 3.85 7.28 25.90
CA ASP A 101 2.85 7.72 26.87
C ASP A 101 3.11 9.12 27.44
N GLY A 102 3.43 10.08 26.55
CA GLY A 102 3.71 11.47 26.93
C GLY A 102 5.03 11.72 27.68
N ARG A 103 5.82 10.68 28.00
CA ARG A 103 7.09 10.82 28.73
C ARG A 103 8.13 11.64 27.95
N LYS A 104 8.83 12.52 28.65
CA LYS A 104 10.03 13.18 28.13
C LYS A 104 11.23 12.26 28.31
N LEU A 105 11.70 11.69 27.21
CA LEU A 105 12.80 10.73 27.18
C LEU A 105 14.06 11.36 26.59
N ARG A 106 15.24 10.94 27.09
CA ARG A 106 16.53 11.28 26.47
C ARG A 106 16.66 10.58 25.11
N ARG A 107 17.51 11.09 24.23
CA ARG A 107 17.73 10.50 22.88
C ARG A 107 18.03 9.00 22.89
N ALA A 108 18.94 8.55 23.76
CA ALA A 108 19.27 7.13 23.88
C ALA A 108 18.06 6.26 24.23
N GLU A 109 17.22 6.72 25.18
CA GLU A 109 15.99 6.04 25.57
C GLU A 109 14.94 6.08 24.44
N GLN A 110 14.88 7.16 23.66
CA GLN A 110 14.00 7.25 22.49
C GLN A 110 14.38 6.24 21.41
N ASP A 111 15.68 6.05 21.18
CA ASP A 111 16.19 5.10 20.18
C ASP A 111 15.91 3.65 20.60
N GLU A 112 16.14 3.33 21.87
CA GLU A 112 15.84 2.01 22.45
C GLU A 112 14.33 1.72 22.45
N LEU A 113 13.51 2.69 22.86
CA LEU A 113 12.06 2.57 22.78
C LEU A 113 11.59 2.38 21.34
N GLY A 114 12.20 3.11 20.39
CA GLY A 114 11.92 2.98 18.97
C GLY A 114 12.29 1.59 18.43
N ARG A 115 13.42 1.01 18.86
CA ARG A 115 13.81 -0.36 18.51
C ARG A 115 12.78 -1.36 19.05
N THR A 116 12.47 -1.26 20.32
CA THR A 116 11.51 -2.14 21.01
C THR A 116 10.13 -2.06 20.36
N ALA A 117 9.63 -0.86 20.08
CA ALA A 117 8.32 -0.66 19.46
C ALA A 117 8.21 -1.34 18.10
N ARG A 118 9.24 -1.19 17.26
CA ARG A 118 9.30 -1.83 15.93
C ARG A 118 9.31 -3.35 16.05
N TYR A 119 10.15 -3.90 16.92
CA TYR A 119 10.23 -5.35 17.12
C TYR A 119 8.91 -5.92 17.63
N GLN A 120 8.30 -5.30 18.64
CA GLN A 120 7.03 -5.76 19.21
C GLN A 120 5.89 -5.80 18.18
N VAL A 121 5.78 -4.80 17.30
CA VAL A 121 4.75 -4.79 16.24
C VAL A 121 4.95 -5.98 15.31
N VAL A 122 6.16 -6.19 14.81
CA VAL A 122 6.46 -7.28 13.86
C VAL A 122 6.35 -8.65 14.54
N SER A 123 6.81 -8.78 15.78
CA SER A 123 6.72 -10.01 16.56
C SER A 123 5.27 -10.38 16.84
N ASN A 124 4.42 -9.43 17.25
CA ASN A 124 2.99 -9.66 17.47
C ASN A 124 2.27 -10.06 16.18
N LEU A 125 2.53 -9.37 15.07
CA LEU A 125 1.93 -9.71 13.77
C LEU A 125 2.39 -11.10 13.30
N THR A 126 3.68 -11.40 13.46
CA THR A 126 4.25 -12.71 13.15
C THR A 126 3.54 -13.79 13.96
N MET A 127 3.42 -13.59 15.27
CA MET A 127 2.76 -14.54 16.16
C MET A 127 1.30 -14.77 15.73
N GLN A 128 0.53 -13.69 15.49
CA GLN A 128 -0.86 -13.79 15.05
C GLN A 128 -1.03 -14.57 13.75
N VAL A 129 -0.18 -14.30 12.75
CA VAL A 129 -0.21 -15.01 11.47
C VAL A 129 0.22 -16.47 11.66
N SER A 130 1.29 -16.70 12.41
CA SER A 130 1.84 -18.03 12.64
C SER A 130 0.85 -18.97 13.36
N LEU A 131 0.08 -18.44 14.31
CA LEU A 131 -0.99 -19.17 15.00
C LEU A 131 -2.11 -19.55 14.04
N ARG A 132 -2.52 -18.64 13.14
CA ARG A 132 -3.55 -18.91 12.13
C ARG A 132 -3.10 -19.96 11.11
N LEU A 133 -1.82 -19.99 10.79
CA LEU A 133 -1.22 -20.97 9.88
C LEU A 133 -0.87 -22.30 10.57
N GLY A 134 -1.19 -22.46 11.86
CA GLY A 134 -0.96 -23.69 12.62
C GLY A 134 0.51 -23.99 12.93
N GLN A 135 1.42 -23.02 12.73
CA GLN A 135 2.84 -23.17 13.02
C GLN A 135 3.32 -21.96 13.85
N PRO A 136 3.18 -22.00 15.19
CA PRO A 136 3.60 -20.90 16.05
C PRO A 136 5.08 -20.57 15.83
N LEU A 137 5.36 -19.30 15.52
CA LEU A 137 6.71 -18.82 15.26
C LEU A 137 7.00 -17.60 16.13
N VAL A 138 8.09 -17.70 16.90
CA VAL A 138 8.67 -16.56 17.58
C VAL A 138 9.70 -15.90 16.65
N LEU A 139 9.55 -14.60 16.44
CA LEU A 139 10.46 -13.83 15.61
C LEU A 139 11.78 -13.60 16.36
N ASP A 140 12.90 -13.87 15.70
CA ASP A 140 14.23 -13.51 16.23
C ASP A 140 14.47 -12.00 16.14
N GLU A 141 14.79 -11.38 17.28
CA GLU A 141 14.94 -9.93 17.40
C GLU A 141 16.17 -9.40 16.66
N GLU A 142 17.31 -10.09 16.74
CA GLU A 142 18.56 -9.65 16.10
C GLU A 142 18.44 -9.72 14.59
N LYS A 143 17.86 -10.80 14.07
CA LYS A 143 17.53 -10.99 12.66
C LYS A 143 16.61 -9.89 12.16
N PHE A 144 15.55 -9.56 12.92
CA PHE A 144 14.65 -8.47 12.58
C PHE A 144 15.38 -7.12 12.49
N HIS A 145 16.13 -6.76 13.52
CA HIS A 145 16.84 -5.48 13.53
C HIS A 145 17.89 -5.39 12.42
N THR A 146 18.64 -6.46 12.21
CA THR A 146 19.61 -6.53 11.11
C THR A 146 18.93 -6.30 9.76
N HIS A 147 17.79 -6.96 9.51
CA HIS A 147 17.00 -6.76 8.29
C HIS A 147 16.46 -5.34 8.18
N TYR A 148 15.88 -4.80 9.25
CA TYR A 148 15.31 -3.45 9.27
C TYR A 148 16.35 -2.36 8.92
N TYR A 149 17.57 -2.48 9.44
CA TYR A 149 18.62 -1.49 9.22
C TYR A 149 19.35 -1.67 7.90
N LYS A 150 19.63 -2.92 7.48
CA LYS A 150 20.38 -3.19 6.25
C LYS A 150 19.51 -3.26 5.00
N ARG A 151 18.22 -3.62 5.13
CA ARG A 151 17.38 -4.07 4.02
C ARG A 151 15.91 -3.62 4.12
N ARG A 152 15.66 -2.41 4.62
CA ARG A 152 14.31 -1.88 4.89
C ARG A 152 13.32 -1.98 3.72
N TYR A 153 13.78 -1.75 2.50
CA TYR A 153 12.93 -1.74 1.30
C TYR A 153 12.65 -3.14 0.73
N THR A 154 13.29 -4.18 1.26
CA THR A 154 13.03 -5.55 0.84
C THR A 154 12.07 -6.22 1.84
N PRO A 155 11.10 -7.00 1.34
CA PRO A 155 10.22 -7.75 2.22
C PRO A 155 11.03 -8.74 3.05
N MET A 156 10.71 -8.83 4.34
CA MET A 156 11.30 -9.80 5.24
C MET A 156 10.53 -11.11 5.13
N ALA A 157 11.19 -12.22 4.79
CA ALA A 157 10.58 -13.54 4.88
C ALA A 157 10.45 -13.94 6.35
N VAL A 158 9.22 -14.15 6.79
CA VAL A 158 8.90 -14.49 8.18
C VAL A 158 8.68 -15.99 8.31
N MET A 159 7.92 -16.58 7.38
CA MET A 159 7.67 -18.01 7.29
C MET A 159 7.96 -18.48 5.88
N GLN A 160 8.50 -19.68 5.74
CA GLN A 160 8.90 -20.24 4.46
C GLN A 160 8.45 -21.69 4.37
N ASP A 161 8.21 -22.14 3.15
CA ASP A 161 7.90 -23.52 2.82
C ASP A 161 6.64 -24.07 3.50
N LEU A 162 5.59 -23.25 3.52
CA LEU A 162 4.29 -23.62 4.06
C LEU A 162 3.59 -24.64 3.15
N SER A 163 2.84 -25.54 3.76
CA SER A 163 2.05 -26.53 3.02
C SER A 163 0.80 -25.91 2.40
N PRO A 164 0.28 -26.46 1.28
CA PRO A 164 -0.94 -25.95 0.66
C PRO A 164 -2.15 -25.92 1.61
N ALA A 165 -2.24 -26.89 2.52
CA ALA A 165 -3.34 -26.98 3.49
C ALA A 165 -3.33 -25.86 4.53
N GLN A 166 -2.19 -25.20 4.77
CA GLN A 166 -2.09 -24.07 5.69
C GLN A 166 -2.49 -22.74 5.05
N VAL A 167 -2.51 -22.68 3.71
CA VAL A 167 -2.76 -21.44 2.94
C VAL A 167 -4.16 -21.44 2.31
N ALA A 168 -4.81 -22.60 2.21
CA ALA A 168 -6.18 -22.78 1.72
C ALA A 168 -7.22 -22.37 2.77
#